data_AF-A0A832WV23-F1
#
_entry.id   AF-A0A832WV23-F1
#
_cell.length_a   1.000
_cell.length_b   1.000
_cell.length_c   1.000
_cell.angle_alpha   90.00
_cell.angle_beta   90.00
_cell.angle_gamma   90.00
#
_symmetry.space_group_name_H-M   'P 1'
#
loop_
_entity.id
_entity.type
_entity.pdbx_description
1 polymer ?
#
loop_
_entity_poly.entity_id
_entity_poly.type
_entity_poly.pdbx_seq_one_letter_code
_entity_poly.pdbx_strand_id
1 'polypeptide(L)' 'GALPSVVAGLVDVPVIAVPTSTGYGVGEKGFTALFAMLQSCAPGIATMNIDNGYGAGVYAITILKQIEKRINE' A
#
# COMPACT_ATOMS: atom_id res chain seq x y z
N GLY A 1 -7.93 -4.18 -4.34
CA GLY A 1 -8.73 -4.93 -3.35
C GLY A 1 -9.10 -4.00 -2.22
N ALA A 2 -10.12 -4.34 -1.43
CA ALA A 2 -10.67 -3.44 -0.41
C ALA A 2 -9.87 -3.37 0.90
N LEU A 3 -9.01 -4.35 1.19
CA LEU A 3 -8.30 -4.46 2.47
C LEU A 3 -7.52 -3.19 2.85
N PRO A 4 -6.68 -2.59 1.98
CA PRO A 4 -5.93 -1.40 2.36
C PRO A 4 -6.80 -0.20 2.73
N SER A 5 -7.93 -0.02 2.03
CA SER A 5 -8.91 1.04 2.32
C SER A 5 -9.51 0.91 3.71
N VAL A 6 -9.86 -0.32 4.12
CA VAL A 6 -10.42 -0.58 5.44
C VAL A 6 -9.35 -0.39 6.52
N VAL A 7 -8.16 -0.99 6.33
CA VAL A 7 -7.08 -0.92 7.32
C VAL A 7 -6.67 0.54 7.55
N ALA A 8 -6.54 1.35 6.50
CA ALA A 8 -6.18 2.77 6.62
C ALA A 8 -7.22 3.61 7.37
N GLY A 9 -8.48 3.18 7.43
CA GLY A 9 -9.50 3.82 8.26
C GLY A 9 -9.48 3.39 9.73
N LEU A 10 -8.72 2.35 10.07
CA LEU A 10 -8.68 1.74 11.42
C LEU A 10 -7.35 1.99 12.15
N VAL A 11 -6.33 2.48 11.47
CA VAL A 11 -4.99 2.65 12.04
C VAL A 11 -4.45 4.05 11.78
N ASP A 12 -3.72 4.59 12.76
CA ASP A 12 -3.08 5.92 12.67
C ASP A 12 -1.65 5.85 12.06
N VAL A 13 -1.36 4.81 11.28
CA VAL A 13 -0.04 4.58 10.66
C VAL A 13 -0.14 4.47 9.14
N PRO A 14 0.93 4.79 8.38
CA PRO A 14 0.91 4.65 6.92
C PRO A 14 0.63 3.21 6.49
N VAL A 15 -0.25 3.03 5.49
CA VAL A 15 -0.60 1.73 4.91
C VAL A 15 -0.02 1.64 3.51
N ILE A 16 0.82 0.62 3.26
CA ILE A 16 1.39 0.37 1.94
C ILE A 16 0.61 -0.74 1.27
N ALA A 17 -0.11 -0.40 0.22
CA ALA A 17 -0.95 -1.30 -0.54
C ALA A 17 -0.16 -1.93 -1.70
N VAL A 18 -0.06 -3.27 -1.71
CA VAL A 18 0.56 -4.03 -2.81
C VAL A 18 -0.53 -4.83 -3.54
N PRO A 19 -0.93 -4.40 -4.74
CA PRO A 19 -1.85 -5.19 -5.56
C PRO A 19 -1.20 -6.50 -5.96
N THR A 20 -1.90 -7.63 -5.84
CA THR A 20 -1.39 -8.94 -6.26
C THR A 20 -1.93 -9.32 -7.63
N SER A 21 -1.10 -9.91 -8.49
CA SER A 21 -1.55 -10.46 -9.79
C SER A 21 -2.37 -11.73 -9.65
N THR A 22 -2.26 -12.38 -8.48
CA THR A 22 -2.96 -13.61 -8.11
C THR A 22 -4.18 -13.32 -7.25
N GLY A 23 -5.19 -14.19 -7.35
CA GLY A 23 -6.47 -14.06 -6.67
C GLY A 23 -7.58 -14.81 -7.43
N TYR A 24 -8.81 -14.74 -6.93
CA TYR A 24 -9.94 -15.44 -7.53
C TYR A 24 -10.75 -14.55 -8.49
N GLY A 25 -11.26 -15.15 -9.56
CA GLY A 25 -12.24 -14.53 -10.47
C GLY A 25 -11.64 -13.50 -11.45
N VAL A 26 -12.29 -12.33 -11.54
CA VAL A 26 -12.01 -11.23 -12.48
C VAL A 26 -10.80 -10.37 -12.09
N GLY A 27 -9.73 -11.00 -11.63
CA GLY A 27 -8.54 -10.31 -11.11
C GLY A 27 -7.71 -9.60 -12.20
N GLU A 28 -7.82 -10.04 -13.46
CA GLU A 28 -7.10 -9.49 -14.62
C GLU A 28 -5.62 -9.23 -14.33
N LYS A 29 -4.86 -10.26 -13.94
CA LYS A 29 -3.43 -10.16 -13.59
C LYS A 29 -3.11 -9.06 -12.57
N GLY A 30 -4.06 -8.73 -11.70
CA GLY A 30 -3.91 -7.72 -10.63
C GLY A 30 -4.40 -6.33 -11.00
N PHE A 31 -4.87 -6.08 -12.23
CA PHE A 31 -5.44 -4.78 -12.61
C PHE A 31 -6.67 -4.43 -11.79
N THR A 32 -7.56 -5.39 -11.55
CA THR A 32 -8.73 -5.18 -10.67
C THR A 32 -8.29 -4.83 -9.25
N ALA A 33 -7.24 -5.48 -8.74
CA ALA A 33 -6.70 -5.18 -7.43
C ALA A 33 -6.09 -3.78 -7.37
N LEU A 34 -5.30 -3.41 -8.39
CA LEU A 34 -4.63 -2.11 -8.53
C LEU A 34 -5.64 -0.98 -8.61
N PHE A 35 -6.61 -1.05 -9.53
CA PHE A 35 -7.62 -0.01 -9.67
C PHE A 35 -8.44 0.16 -8.40
N ALA A 36 -8.86 -0.93 -7.76
CA ALA A 36 -9.58 -0.85 -6.49
C ALA A 36 -8.76 -0.19 -5.37
N MET A 37 -7.43 -0.40 -5.31
CA MET A 37 -6.57 0.25 -4.32
C MET A 37 -6.34 1.73 -4.66
N LEU A 38 -6.15 2.08 -5.94
CA LEU A 38 -5.99 3.46 -6.41
C LEU A 38 -7.26 4.31 -6.26
N GLN A 39 -8.44 3.70 -6.35
CA GLN A 39 -9.72 4.38 -6.14
C GLN A 39 -10.04 4.63 -4.66
N SER A 40 -9.19 4.19 -3.73
CA SER A 40 -9.41 4.41 -2.31
C SER A 40 -9.31 5.89 -1.95
N CYS A 41 -10.34 6.41 -1.27
CA CYS A 41 -10.30 7.75 -0.66
C CYS A 41 -9.76 7.75 0.78
N ALA A 42 -9.44 6.58 1.34
CA ALA A 42 -8.90 6.49 2.69
C ALA A 42 -7.50 7.14 2.75
N PRO A 43 -7.27 8.07 3.71
CA PRO A 43 -6.00 8.76 3.82
C PRO A 43 -4.87 7.81 4.26
N GLY A 44 -3.61 8.19 3.99
CA GLY A 44 -2.45 7.44 4.47
C GLY A 44 -2.12 6.16 3.69
N ILE A 45 -2.73 5.95 2.51
CA ILE A 45 -2.42 4.82 1.64
C ILE A 45 -1.37 5.20 0.58
N ALA A 46 -0.34 4.37 0.46
CA ALA A 46 0.59 4.38 -0.67
C ALA A 46 0.41 3.11 -1.50
N THR A 47 -0.02 3.24 -2.76
CA THR A 47 -0.22 2.07 -3.65
C THR A 47 1.03 1.80 -4.48
N MET A 48 1.47 0.54 -4.49
CA MET A 48 2.61 0.06 -5.28
C MET A 48 2.19 -0.51 -6.63
N ASN A 49 3.16 -0.78 -7.51
CA ASN A 49 2.95 -1.61 -8.70
C ASN A 49 2.47 -3.02 -8.31
N ILE A 50 1.82 -3.69 -9.25
CA ILE A 50 1.38 -5.08 -9.09
C ILE A 50 2.58 -5.98 -8.71
N ASP A 51 2.39 -6.80 -7.69
CA ASP A 51 3.37 -7.71 -7.08
C ASP A 51 4.65 -7.06 -6.54
N ASN A 52 4.73 -5.72 -6.48
CA ASN A 52 5.94 -5.03 -6.06
C ASN A 52 6.08 -4.96 -4.52
N GLY A 53 6.18 -6.12 -3.89
CA GLY A 53 6.44 -6.23 -2.45
C GLY A 53 7.83 -5.73 -2.04
N TYR A 54 8.81 -5.82 -2.94
CA TYR A 54 10.14 -5.24 -2.73
C TYR A 54 10.07 -3.72 -2.57
N GLY A 55 9.41 -3.03 -3.51
CA GLY A 55 9.21 -1.58 -3.47
C GLY A 55 8.43 -1.16 -2.21
N ALA A 56 7.46 -1.96 -1.79
CA ALA A 56 6.74 -1.73 -0.53
C ALA A 56 7.68 -1.75 0.69
N GLY A 57 8.55 -2.75 0.78
CA GLY A 57 9.53 -2.86 1.87
C GLY A 57 10.55 -1.71 1.87
N VAL A 58 11.07 -1.36 0.70
CA VAL A 58 11.99 -0.21 0.54
C VAL A 58 11.30 1.09 0.94
N TYR A 59 10.03 1.28 0.55
CA TYR A 59 9.25 2.47 0.91
C TYR A 59 9.01 2.54 2.42
N ALA A 60 8.69 1.42 3.07
CA ALA A 60 8.55 1.34 4.53
C ALA A 60 9.85 1.76 5.24
N ILE A 61 11.00 1.23 4.82
CA ILE A 61 12.30 1.61 5.38
C ILE A 61 12.59 3.10 5.12
N THR A 62 12.20 3.63 3.96
CA THR A 62 12.38 5.05 3.64
C THR A 62 11.58 5.93 4.60
N ILE A 63 10.33 5.57 4.91
CA ILE A 63 9.52 6.26 5.92
C ILE A 63 10.22 6.23 7.28
N LEU A 64 10.67 5.05 7.73
CA LEU A 64 11.35 4.90 9.02
C LEU A 64 12.62 5.75 9.11
N LYS A 65 13.44 5.80 8.05
CA LYS A 65 14.64 6.65 8.00
C LYS A 65 14.32 8.14 8.09
N GLN A 66 13.22 8.59 7.48
CA GLN A 66 12.79 10.00 7.61
C GLN A 66 12.36 10.33 9.04
N ILE A 67 11.67 9.41 9.71
CA ILE A 67 11.28 9.55 11.12
C ILE A 67 12.52 9.60 12.01
N GLU A 68 13.45 8.65 11.83
CA GLU A 68 14.71 8.59 12.58
C GLU A 68 15.53 9.89 12.42
N LYS A 69 15.68 10.37 11.18
CA LYS A 69 16.36 11.65 10.91
C LYS A 69 15.74 12.80 11.70
N ARG A 70 14.40 12.87 11.74
CA ARG A 70 13.66 13.93 12.44
C ARG A 70 13.70 13.82 13.97
N ILE A 71 13.90 12.63 14.52
CA ILE A 71 14.10 12.43 15.97
C ILE A 71 15.50 12.86 16.40
N ASN A 72 16.49 12.69 15.52
CA ASN A 72 17.90 12.96 15.79
C ASN A 72 18.34 14.40 15.44
N GLU A 73 17.43 15.22 14.90
CA GLU A 73 17.58 16.67 14.70
C GLU A 73 17.08 17.45 15.93
#